data_AF-A0A7S4EQL5-F1
#
_entry.id   AF-A0A7S4EQL5-F1
#
_cell.length_a   1.000
_cell.length_b   1.000
_cell.length_c   1.000
_cell.angle_alpha   90.00
_cell.angle_beta   90.00
_cell.angle_gamma   90.00
#
_symmetry.space_group_name_H-M   'P 1'
#
loop_
_entity.id
_entity.type
_entity.pdbx_description
1 polymer ?
#
loop_
_entity_poly.entity_id
_entity_poly.type
_entity_poly.pdbx_seq_one_letter_code
_entity_poly.pdbx_strand_id
1 'polypeptide(L)'
;KNETQFFRKGYFQVLPFRDRSGRRVVTFLGGFGSDFDPEARMKIIFYLMDALLRTDVEGQQKGIILITEGCCWCPSTAGNEKRSNSSLSFPNSQEGLFFIKLLFESIPCRVVAMHHCWPDRPAFRLIAKLLTVYGVNGQTQRLRLKFHIGDELEMRYRLKSYGIPIELLPITETGSLKLVNHNYWIKTRKQIEQGLDSNVTIIECPGTNDVVFRQGTSSMESPGNVQCHDLILTLLEEKYRGILTPTTMASASSVAENRIISITTKQQQFIVYRLIGIILNQFNGRFLEWNKMRNTWVQMTDEGKIKQKASVLLCSIDRRCRRRAAPAINSKINAMSMDVAHQSLSFLLTTHIESEEEEENTMSVDAGFEPRSFVERRRQAVQQQPCCQIGWNFTSPSSSSDRNGQKRSRLY
;
A
#
# COMPACT_ATOMS: atom_id res chain seq x y z
N LYS A 1 -26.29 18.58 -13.56
CA LYS A 1 -25.32 18.60 -14.69
C LYS A 1 -23.96 19.18 -14.29
N ASN A 2 -23.93 20.27 -13.53
CA ASN A 2 -22.69 20.93 -13.09
C ASN A 2 -21.81 20.03 -12.20
N GLU A 3 -22.41 19.30 -11.26
CA GLU A 3 -21.71 18.36 -10.36
C GLU A 3 -20.91 17.30 -11.12
N THR A 4 -21.52 16.63 -12.11
CA THR A 4 -20.83 15.58 -12.90
C THR A 4 -19.69 16.16 -13.74
N GLN A 5 -19.87 17.35 -14.32
CA GLN A 5 -18.81 18.03 -15.06
C GLN A 5 -17.65 18.40 -14.14
N PHE A 6 -17.95 18.92 -12.95
CA PHE A 6 -16.96 19.24 -11.93
C PHE A 6 -16.22 18.00 -11.45
N PHE A 7 -16.95 16.91 -11.20
CA PHE A 7 -16.35 15.65 -10.77
C PHE A 7 -15.39 15.06 -11.80
N ARG A 8 -15.72 15.18 -13.09
CA ARG A 8 -14.85 14.74 -14.20
C ARG A 8 -13.55 15.53 -14.32
N LYS A 9 -13.44 16.72 -13.72
CA LYS A 9 -12.17 17.48 -13.69
C LYS A 9 -11.09 16.78 -12.85
N GLY A 10 -11.46 15.83 -12.00
CA GLY A 10 -10.49 15.01 -11.24
C GLY A 10 -9.74 15.76 -10.14
N TYR A 11 -10.36 16.80 -9.58
CA TYR A 11 -9.78 17.48 -8.40
C TYR A 11 -9.86 16.63 -7.13
N PHE A 12 -10.85 15.74 -7.05
CA PHE A 12 -11.01 14.80 -5.96
C PHE A 12 -10.85 13.39 -6.56
N GLN A 13 -9.72 12.75 -6.29
CA GLN A 13 -9.44 11.42 -6.85
C GLN A 13 -9.24 10.39 -5.76
N VAL A 14 -9.76 9.21 -6.02
CA VAL A 14 -9.51 8.00 -5.26
C VAL A 14 -8.39 7.23 -5.94
N LEU A 15 -7.35 6.88 -5.18
CA LEU A 15 -6.22 6.16 -5.74
C LEU A 15 -6.48 4.64 -5.75
N PRO A 16 -6.03 3.92 -6.80
CA PRO A 16 -6.28 2.48 -6.95
C PRO A 16 -5.36 1.62 -6.05
N PHE A 17 -4.77 2.22 -5.03
CA PHE A 17 -3.85 1.56 -4.10
C PHE A 17 -4.17 1.95 -2.65
N ARG A 18 -3.51 1.26 -1.73
CA ARG A 18 -3.49 1.56 -0.29
C ARG A 18 -2.08 1.97 0.11
N ASP A 19 -1.98 2.73 1.20
CA ASP A 19 -0.67 2.94 1.82
C ASP A 19 -0.13 1.62 2.42
N ARG A 20 1.11 1.62 2.90
CA ARG A 20 1.74 0.46 3.56
C ARG A 20 0.92 -0.12 4.73
N SER A 21 0.05 0.67 5.35
CA SER A 21 -0.79 0.22 6.46
C SER A 21 -2.12 -0.37 6.01
N GLY A 22 -2.50 -0.28 4.73
CA GLY A 22 -3.78 -0.74 4.19
C GLY A 22 -4.89 0.31 4.16
N ARG A 23 -4.56 1.59 4.35
CA ARG A 23 -5.51 2.71 4.36
C ARG A 23 -5.79 3.17 2.92
N ARG A 24 -7.04 3.54 2.62
CA ARG A 24 -7.40 4.14 1.32
C ARG A 24 -6.77 5.53 1.21
N VAL A 25 -6.27 5.87 0.04
CA VAL A 25 -5.66 7.18 -0.23
C VAL A 25 -6.55 7.99 -1.16
N VAL A 26 -6.90 9.20 -0.73
CA VAL A 26 -7.71 10.15 -1.48
C VAL A 26 -6.92 11.44 -1.64
N THR A 27 -6.92 12.00 -2.84
CA THR A 27 -6.20 13.24 -3.15
C THR A 27 -7.17 14.37 -3.48
N PHE A 28 -7.00 15.52 -2.87
CA PHE A 28 -7.66 16.78 -3.21
C PHE A 28 -6.60 17.69 -3.85
N LEU A 29 -6.74 17.94 -5.14
CA LEU A 29 -5.73 18.62 -5.97
C LEU A 29 -6.32 19.83 -6.71
N GLY A 30 -7.30 20.49 -6.11
CA GLY A 30 -8.04 21.57 -6.74
C GLY A 30 -9.47 21.70 -6.25
N GLY A 31 -10.26 22.51 -6.94
CA GLY A 31 -11.71 22.62 -6.73
C GLY A 31 -12.13 23.48 -5.54
N PHE A 32 -11.19 24.10 -4.80
CA PHE A 32 -11.49 25.02 -3.70
C PHE A 32 -11.47 26.51 -4.09
N GLY A 33 -11.25 26.83 -5.37
CA GLY A 33 -11.36 28.19 -5.89
C GLY A 33 -12.79 28.74 -5.85
N SER A 34 -12.91 30.07 -5.97
CA SER A 34 -14.19 30.81 -6.02
C SER A 34 -15.10 30.39 -7.18
N ASP A 35 -14.52 29.84 -8.24
CA ASP A 35 -15.22 29.48 -9.47
C ASP A 35 -16.03 28.18 -9.34
N PHE A 36 -15.99 27.54 -8.17
CA PHE A 36 -16.65 26.29 -7.90
C PHE A 36 -17.77 26.46 -6.89
N ASP A 37 -18.94 25.92 -7.24
CA ASP A 37 -20.08 25.86 -6.35
C ASP A 37 -19.76 25.02 -5.09
N PRO A 38 -19.79 25.63 -3.88
CA PRO A 38 -19.64 24.95 -2.60
C PRO A 38 -20.51 23.71 -2.45
N GLU A 39 -21.77 23.80 -2.89
CA GLU A 39 -22.73 22.71 -2.70
C GLU A 39 -22.36 21.50 -3.56
N ALA A 40 -22.09 21.73 -4.86
CA ALA A 40 -21.60 20.69 -5.76
C ALA A 40 -20.31 20.03 -5.24
N ARG A 41 -19.38 20.81 -4.67
CA ARG A 41 -18.15 20.29 -4.06
C ARG A 41 -18.45 19.36 -2.89
N MET A 42 -19.34 19.76 -1.99
CA MET A 42 -19.69 18.95 -0.83
C MET A 42 -20.38 17.65 -1.23
N LYS A 43 -21.30 17.70 -2.19
CA LYS A 43 -21.95 16.50 -2.73
C LYS A 43 -20.93 15.52 -3.31
N ILE A 44 -19.93 16.01 -4.04
CA ILE A 44 -18.85 15.18 -4.58
C ILE A 44 -18.02 14.55 -3.47
N ILE A 45 -17.57 15.35 -2.48
CA ILE A 45 -16.75 14.82 -1.39
C ILE A 45 -17.55 13.79 -0.59
N PHE A 46 -18.82 14.07 -0.28
CA PHE A 46 -19.69 13.15 0.42
C PHE A 46 -19.89 11.84 -0.36
N TYR A 47 -20.21 11.93 -1.64
CA TYR A 47 -20.34 10.76 -2.52
C TYR A 47 -19.06 9.93 -2.56
N LEU A 48 -17.89 10.56 -2.69
CA LEU A 48 -16.60 9.87 -2.68
C LEU A 48 -16.37 9.09 -1.38
N MET A 49 -16.61 9.73 -0.24
CA MET A 49 -16.38 9.11 1.07
C MET A 49 -17.35 7.96 1.32
N ASP A 50 -18.61 8.12 0.95
CA ASP A 50 -19.61 7.06 1.01
C ASP A 50 -19.23 5.90 0.07
N ALA A 51 -18.98 6.18 -1.21
CA ALA A 51 -18.66 5.16 -2.20
C ALA A 51 -17.41 4.33 -1.83
N LEU A 52 -16.41 4.99 -1.23
CA LEU A 52 -15.19 4.36 -0.75
C LEU A 52 -15.44 3.36 0.38
N LEU A 53 -16.26 3.73 1.36
CA LEU A 53 -16.39 2.96 2.58
C LEU A 53 -17.57 2.01 2.58
N ARG A 54 -18.59 2.25 1.75
CA ARG A 54 -19.83 1.46 1.75
C ARG A 54 -19.58 -0.05 1.64
N THR A 55 -18.59 -0.47 0.86
CA THR A 55 -18.29 -1.89 0.60
C THR A 55 -16.86 -2.29 0.98
N ASP A 56 -16.04 -1.37 1.47
CA ASP A 56 -14.64 -1.63 1.80
C ASP A 56 -14.45 -1.82 3.32
N VAL A 57 -14.63 -3.05 3.80
CA VAL A 57 -14.48 -3.40 5.22
C VAL A 57 -13.09 -3.02 5.74
N GLU A 58 -12.04 -3.26 4.95
CA GLU A 58 -10.68 -2.89 5.34
C GLU A 58 -10.53 -1.36 5.44
N GLY A 59 -11.11 -0.62 4.50
CA GLY A 59 -11.17 0.85 4.53
C GLY A 59 -11.94 1.39 5.74
N GLN A 60 -13.05 0.76 6.13
CA GLN A 60 -13.80 1.13 7.34
C GLN A 60 -12.95 0.92 8.59
N GLN A 61 -12.31 -0.25 8.69
CA GLN A 61 -11.50 -0.62 9.84
C GLN A 61 -10.22 0.21 9.95
N LYS A 62 -9.50 0.40 8.84
CA LYS A 62 -8.18 1.05 8.81
C LYS A 62 -8.26 2.55 8.57
N GLY A 63 -9.39 3.05 8.04
CA GLY A 63 -9.62 4.45 7.73
C GLY A 63 -8.95 4.90 6.43
N ILE A 64 -8.96 6.22 6.22
CA ILE A 64 -8.47 6.86 5.00
C ILE A 64 -7.36 7.87 5.29
N ILE A 65 -6.54 8.13 4.27
CA ILE A 65 -5.55 9.20 4.22
C ILE A 65 -6.02 10.21 3.19
N LEU A 66 -6.06 11.48 3.58
CA LEU A 66 -6.27 12.60 2.67
C LEU A 66 -4.93 13.23 2.33
N ILE A 67 -4.69 13.49 1.05
CA ILE A 67 -3.55 14.27 0.58
C ILE A 67 -4.12 15.50 -0.10
N THR A 68 -3.66 16.68 0.32
CA THR A 68 -4.04 17.95 -0.31
C THR A 68 -2.78 18.65 -0.80
N GLU A 69 -2.89 19.41 -1.89
CA GLU A 69 -1.76 20.15 -2.47
C GLU A 69 -2.04 21.67 -2.47
N GLY A 70 -0.99 22.50 -2.48
CA GLY A 70 -1.11 23.96 -2.37
C GLY A 70 -1.89 24.62 -3.50
N CYS A 71 -1.88 24.02 -4.70
CA CYS A 71 -2.69 24.43 -5.85
C CYS A 71 -4.19 24.28 -5.63
N CYS A 72 -4.65 23.63 -4.55
CA CYS A 72 -6.07 23.61 -4.17
C CYS A 72 -6.68 25.01 -4.14
N TRP A 73 -5.85 26.02 -3.84
CA TRP A 73 -6.23 27.42 -3.67
C TRP A 73 -5.95 28.29 -4.90
N CYS A 74 -5.51 27.71 -6.01
CA CYS A 74 -5.18 28.45 -7.23
C CYS A 74 -6.31 28.31 -8.26
N PRO A 75 -6.97 29.41 -8.68
CA PRO A 75 -8.12 29.34 -9.60
C PRO A 75 -7.75 28.91 -11.04
N SER A 76 -6.47 29.00 -11.43
CA SER A 76 -6.04 28.68 -12.80
C SER A 76 -5.08 27.48 -12.84
N THR A 77 -5.62 26.28 -13.03
CA THR A 77 -4.85 25.10 -13.48
C THR A 77 -5.00 24.85 -14.98
N ALA A 78 -5.77 25.66 -15.69
CA ALA A 78 -6.22 25.37 -17.06
C ALA A 78 -5.40 26.02 -18.18
N GLY A 79 -4.35 26.79 -17.87
CA GLY A 79 -3.52 27.45 -18.89
C GLY A 79 -2.03 27.35 -18.55
N ASN A 80 -1.20 27.27 -19.59
CA ASN A 80 0.27 27.40 -19.54
C ASN A 80 0.75 28.78 -19.01
N GLU A 81 -0.14 29.57 -18.43
CA GLU A 81 0.23 30.81 -17.77
C GLU A 81 1.08 30.45 -16.56
N LYS A 82 2.38 30.75 -16.70
CA LYS A 82 3.38 30.66 -15.64
C LYS A 82 2.72 31.13 -14.35
N ARG A 83 2.65 30.25 -13.33
CA ARG A 83 2.09 30.49 -11.99
C ARG A 83 2.47 31.90 -11.54
N SER A 84 1.63 32.88 -11.88
CA SER A 84 1.87 34.26 -11.51
C SER A 84 1.76 34.32 -9.99
N ASN A 85 2.28 35.37 -9.36
CA ASN A 85 2.16 35.61 -7.93
C ASN A 85 0.70 35.90 -7.51
N SER A 86 -0.28 35.22 -8.10
CA SER A 86 -1.70 35.35 -7.83
C SER A 86 -1.90 35.24 -6.33
N SER A 87 -2.60 36.25 -5.82
CA SER A 87 -2.98 36.36 -4.41
C SER A 87 -3.66 35.07 -3.99
N LEU A 88 -3.23 34.51 -2.86
CA LEU A 88 -3.96 33.46 -2.17
C LEU A 88 -5.37 33.98 -1.85
N SER A 89 -6.32 33.63 -2.69
CA SER A 89 -7.74 33.79 -2.36
C SER A 89 -8.11 32.61 -1.50
N PHE A 90 -8.50 32.88 -0.26
CA PHE A 90 -9.28 31.93 0.50
C PHE A 90 -10.52 31.53 -0.31
N PRO A 91 -11.07 30.33 -0.09
CA PRO A 91 -12.33 29.95 -0.71
C PRO A 91 -13.36 31.03 -0.35
N ASN A 92 -14.39 31.15 -1.18
CA ASN A 92 -15.51 32.11 -1.06
C ASN A 92 -15.66 32.64 0.39
N SER A 93 -15.77 33.95 0.62
CA SER A 93 -15.80 34.53 1.97
C SER A 93 -16.87 33.92 2.90
N GLN A 94 -17.88 33.25 2.34
CA GLN A 94 -18.88 32.48 3.09
C GLN A 94 -18.39 31.11 3.59
N GLU A 95 -17.36 30.53 2.99
CA GLU A 95 -16.69 29.28 3.34
C GLU A 95 -15.50 29.53 4.27
N GLY A 96 -15.79 30.08 5.45
CA GLY A 96 -14.78 30.25 6.49
C GLY A 96 -14.22 28.92 6.99
N LEU A 97 -13.22 29.00 7.89
CA LEU A 97 -12.60 27.83 8.54
C LEU A 97 -13.62 26.88 9.21
N PHE A 98 -14.78 27.42 9.61
CA PHE A 98 -15.91 26.65 10.14
C PHE A 98 -16.43 25.60 9.15
N PHE A 99 -16.43 25.88 7.86
CA PHE A 99 -16.89 24.95 6.84
C PHE A 99 -15.98 23.72 6.72
N ILE A 100 -14.67 23.91 6.81
CA ILE A 100 -13.69 22.80 6.81
C ILE A 100 -13.93 21.88 8.01
N LYS A 101 -14.19 22.48 9.18
CA LYS A 101 -14.54 21.73 10.39
C LYS A 101 -15.82 20.92 10.17
N LEU A 102 -16.89 21.55 9.68
CA LEU A 102 -18.16 20.89 9.42
C LEU A 102 -18.00 19.74 8.42
N LEU A 103 -17.19 19.93 7.37
CA LEU A 103 -16.85 18.88 6.42
C LEU A 103 -16.24 17.69 7.15
N PHE A 104 -15.22 17.88 7.98
CA PHE A 104 -14.59 16.75 8.68
C PHE A 104 -15.50 16.07 9.71
N GLU A 105 -16.37 16.82 10.38
CA GLU A 105 -17.34 16.27 11.33
C GLU A 105 -18.48 15.51 10.60
N SER A 106 -18.76 15.84 9.34
CA SER A 106 -19.86 15.24 8.56
C SER A 106 -19.47 13.98 7.80
N ILE A 107 -18.19 13.69 7.62
CA ILE A 107 -17.78 12.52 6.85
C ILE A 107 -17.92 11.26 7.73
N PRO A 108 -18.69 10.25 7.31
CA PRO A 108 -18.84 8.98 8.05
C PRO A 108 -17.62 8.07 7.85
N CYS A 109 -16.42 8.64 7.85
CA CYS A 109 -15.16 7.95 7.61
C CYS A 109 -14.16 8.28 8.71
N ARG A 110 -13.34 7.29 9.05
CA ARG A 110 -12.20 7.51 9.93
C ARG A 110 -11.04 8.10 9.13
N VAL A 111 -10.94 9.43 9.08
CA VAL A 111 -9.73 10.09 8.54
C VAL A 111 -8.59 9.88 9.53
N VAL A 112 -7.57 9.11 9.13
CA VAL A 112 -6.41 8.76 9.98
C VAL A 112 -5.31 9.81 9.88
N ALA A 113 -5.10 10.36 8.70
CA ALA A 113 -4.09 11.38 8.45
C ALA A 113 -4.55 12.30 7.31
N MET A 114 -4.15 13.56 7.42
CA MET A 114 -4.29 14.57 6.38
C MET A 114 -2.93 15.16 6.11
N HIS A 115 -2.41 14.94 4.91
CA HIS A 115 -1.13 15.47 4.48
C HIS A 115 -1.37 16.69 3.58
N HIS A 116 -0.98 17.86 4.04
CA HIS A 116 -1.00 19.11 3.29
C HIS A 116 0.39 19.35 2.70
N CYS A 117 0.54 19.21 1.39
CA CYS A 117 1.81 19.38 0.67
C CYS A 117 1.81 20.74 -0.01
N TRP A 118 2.46 21.73 0.60
CA TRP A 118 2.43 23.13 0.17
C TRP A 118 3.82 23.68 -0.13
N PRO A 119 3.95 24.58 -1.12
CA PRO A 119 5.22 25.22 -1.40
C PRO A 119 5.62 26.11 -0.22
N ASP A 120 6.93 26.26 -0.02
CA ASP A 120 7.45 27.07 1.07
C ASP A 120 7.27 28.58 0.85
N ARG A 121 6.09 29.09 1.24
CA ARG A 121 5.77 30.53 1.19
C ARG A 121 5.19 30.99 2.53
N PRO A 122 5.45 32.24 2.98
CA PRO A 122 4.95 32.77 4.24
C PRO A 122 3.43 32.61 4.42
N ALA A 123 2.66 32.81 3.35
CA ALA A 123 1.22 32.70 3.39
C ALA A 123 0.73 31.25 3.64
N PHE A 124 1.36 30.23 3.07
CA PHE A 124 1.03 28.82 3.38
C PHE A 124 1.41 28.44 4.81
N ARG A 125 2.52 28.97 5.34
CA ARG A 125 2.88 28.80 6.76
C ARG A 125 1.84 29.43 7.69
N LEU A 126 1.30 30.60 7.33
CA LEU A 126 0.22 31.25 8.08
C LEU A 126 -1.08 30.43 8.02
N ILE A 127 -1.49 30.00 6.83
CA ILE A 127 -2.67 29.15 6.65
C ILE A 127 -2.55 27.84 7.45
N ALA A 128 -1.37 27.22 7.49
CA ALA A 128 -1.13 26.00 8.26
C ALA A 128 -1.42 26.21 9.76
N LYS A 129 -0.93 27.34 10.30
CA LYS A 129 -1.19 27.73 11.69
C LYS A 129 -2.68 27.96 11.93
N LEU A 130 -3.35 28.68 11.03
CA LEU A 130 -4.80 28.94 11.13
C LEU A 130 -5.62 27.64 11.09
N LEU A 131 -5.34 26.74 10.14
CA LEU A 131 -6.00 25.43 10.08
C LEU A 131 -5.73 24.57 11.31
N THR A 132 -4.53 24.62 11.87
CA THR A 132 -4.19 23.86 13.09
C THR A 132 -4.96 24.35 14.31
N VAL A 133 -5.11 25.68 14.44
CA VAL A 133 -5.78 26.30 15.58
C VAL A 133 -7.30 26.19 15.46
N TYR A 134 -7.86 26.53 14.29
CA TYR A 134 -9.29 26.72 14.09
C TYR A 134 -9.97 25.64 13.24
N GLY A 135 -9.23 24.95 12.37
CA GLY A 135 -9.80 24.01 11.39
C GLY A 135 -10.14 22.63 11.96
N VAL A 136 -9.59 22.26 13.12
CA VAL A 136 -9.83 20.97 13.76
C VAL A 136 -10.05 21.10 15.26
N ASN A 137 -10.97 20.29 15.78
CA ASN A 137 -11.34 20.27 17.18
C ASN A 137 -10.58 19.16 17.92
N GLY A 138 -9.91 19.54 19.02
CA GLY A 138 -9.28 18.60 19.93
C GLY A 138 -7.88 18.14 19.50
N GLN A 139 -7.13 17.66 20.49
CA GLN A 139 -5.73 17.28 20.34
C GLN A 139 -5.56 16.10 19.36
N THR A 140 -6.47 15.13 19.39
CA THR A 140 -6.40 13.94 18.52
C THR A 140 -6.50 14.29 17.04
N GLN A 141 -7.37 15.21 16.64
CA GLN A 141 -7.48 15.61 15.23
C GLN A 141 -6.25 16.42 14.77
N ARG A 142 -5.72 17.30 15.64
CA ARG A 142 -4.48 18.05 15.36
C ARG A 142 -3.30 17.13 15.08
N LEU A 143 -3.21 15.98 15.78
CA LEU A 143 -2.15 14.99 15.54
C LEU A 143 -2.24 14.33 14.16
N ARG A 144 -3.43 14.33 13.53
CA ARG A 144 -3.69 13.77 12.19
C ARG A 144 -3.39 14.76 11.08
N LEU A 145 -3.37 16.07 11.36
CA LEU A 145 -2.91 17.08 10.42
C LEU A 145 -1.38 17.06 10.31
N LYS A 146 -0.87 16.97 9.09
CA LYS A 146 0.56 17.03 8.77
C LYS A 146 0.78 18.03 7.66
N PHE A 147 1.55 19.08 7.94
CA PHE A 147 1.95 20.07 6.95
C PHE A 147 3.36 19.75 6.47
N HIS A 148 3.47 19.43 5.20
CA HIS A 148 4.72 19.29 4.49
C HIS A 148 4.94 20.57 3.71
N ILE A 149 5.81 21.43 4.22
CA ILE A 149 6.18 22.69 3.58
C ILE A 149 7.61 22.52 3.07
N GLY A 150 7.84 22.78 1.79
CA GLY A 150 9.14 22.57 1.15
C GLY A 150 9.06 22.58 -0.37
N ASP A 151 10.10 22.05 -1.00
CA ASP A 151 10.08 21.77 -2.44
C ASP A 151 9.23 20.52 -2.75
N GLU A 152 8.84 20.35 -4.01
CA GLU A 152 7.95 19.26 -4.42
C GLU A 152 8.55 17.87 -4.16
N LEU A 153 9.85 17.73 -4.38
CA LEU A 153 10.55 16.47 -4.26
C LEU A 153 10.66 16.03 -2.79
N GLU A 154 11.01 16.96 -1.90
CA GLU A 154 11.06 16.80 -0.46
C GLU A 154 9.68 16.42 0.09
N MET A 155 8.62 17.11 -0.33
CA MET A 155 7.26 16.76 0.09
C MET A 155 6.87 15.35 -0.33
N ARG A 156 7.21 14.94 -1.56
CA ARG A 156 7.01 13.55 -2.02
C ARG A 156 7.83 12.58 -1.18
N TYR A 157 9.11 12.83 -0.91
CA TYR A 157 9.91 11.95 -0.03
C TYR A 157 9.33 11.84 1.39
N ARG A 158 8.79 12.94 1.94
CA ARG A 158 8.07 12.91 3.21
C ARG A 158 6.83 12.02 3.12
N LEU A 159 6.00 12.13 2.08
CA LEU A 159 4.86 11.22 1.87
C LEU A 159 5.29 9.75 1.76
N LYS A 160 6.39 9.48 1.04
CA LYS A 160 6.96 8.13 0.90
C LYS A 160 7.35 7.53 2.26
N SER A 161 7.84 8.33 3.20
CA SER A 161 8.15 7.87 4.57
C SER A 161 6.92 7.37 5.36
N TYR A 162 5.72 7.84 4.99
CA TYR A 162 4.45 7.33 5.54
C TYR A 162 3.96 6.06 4.83
N GLY A 163 4.71 5.54 3.86
CA GLY A 163 4.34 4.37 3.07
C GLY A 163 3.33 4.69 1.96
N ILE A 164 3.31 5.92 1.46
CA ILE A 164 2.47 6.34 0.32
C ILE A 164 3.32 6.23 -0.96
N PRO A 165 2.92 5.42 -1.96
CA PRO A 165 3.62 5.31 -3.25
C PRO A 165 3.46 6.59 -4.08
N ILE A 166 4.53 7.40 -4.10
CA ILE A 166 4.51 8.76 -4.67
C ILE A 166 4.46 8.78 -6.19
N GLU A 167 4.99 7.75 -6.83
CA GLU A 167 4.96 7.54 -8.28
C GLU A 167 3.54 7.34 -8.82
N LEU A 168 2.62 6.92 -7.94
CA LEU A 168 1.21 6.70 -8.27
C LEU A 168 0.32 7.92 -7.96
N LEU A 169 0.88 9.03 -7.46
CA LEU A 169 0.12 10.26 -7.25
C LEU A 169 -0.34 10.84 -8.59
N PRO A 170 -1.58 11.38 -8.68
CA PRO A 170 -2.15 11.81 -9.95
C PRO A 170 -1.74 13.24 -10.33
N ILE A 171 -0.48 13.58 -10.10
CA ILE A 171 0.12 14.87 -10.44
C ILE A 171 1.45 14.65 -11.18
N THR A 172 1.64 15.33 -12.30
CA THR A 172 2.93 15.36 -13.01
C THR A 172 3.90 16.32 -12.32
N GLU A 173 5.17 16.29 -12.70
CA GLU A 173 6.18 17.27 -12.23
C GLU A 173 5.84 18.70 -12.66
N THR A 174 5.07 18.86 -13.74
CA THR A 174 4.53 20.16 -14.18
C THR A 174 3.33 20.63 -13.37
N GLY A 175 2.82 19.81 -12.44
CA GLY A 175 1.60 20.07 -11.68
C GLY A 175 0.30 19.76 -12.43
N SER A 176 0.37 19.10 -13.59
CA SER A 176 -0.80 18.70 -14.37
C SER A 176 -1.46 17.45 -13.76
N LEU A 177 -2.79 17.41 -13.75
CA LEU A 177 -3.54 16.28 -13.17
C LEU A 177 -3.56 15.10 -14.13
N LYS A 178 -3.19 13.92 -13.62
CA LYS A 178 -3.35 12.65 -14.34
C LYS A 178 -4.76 12.12 -14.11
N LEU A 179 -5.57 12.05 -15.16
CA LEU A 179 -6.98 11.63 -15.07
C LEU A 179 -7.21 10.14 -15.38
N VAL A 180 -6.16 9.38 -15.72
CA VAL A 180 -6.29 7.99 -16.16
C VAL A 180 -6.96 7.13 -15.08
N ASN A 181 -6.42 7.15 -13.86
CA ASN A 181 -6.95 6.36 -12.75
C ASN A 181 -8.33 6.86 -12.29
N HIS A 182 -8.55 8.18 -12.28
CA HIS A 182 -9.85 8.77 -11.97
C HIS A 182 -10.94 8.29 -12.93
N ASN A 183 -10.65 8.30 -14.23
CA ASN A 183 -11.59 7.82 -15.24
C ASN A 183 -11.88 6.32 -15.12
N TYR A 184 -10.87 5.50 -14.75
CA TYR A 184 -11.09 4.08 -14.44
C TYR A 184 -11.95 3.90 -13.20
N TRP A 185 -11.74 4.69 -12.16
CA TRP A 185 -12.56 4.66 -10.96
C TRP A 185 -14.02 5.00 -11.29
N ILE A 186 -14.28 6.10 -12.02
CA ILE A 186 -15.64 6.49 -12.43
C ILE A 186 -16.34 5.36 -13.21
N LYS A 187 -15.62 4.76 -14.17
CA LYS A 187 -16.17 3.64 -14.97
C LYS A 187 -16.48 2.43 -14.08
N THR A 188 -15.57 2.08 -13.19
CA THR A 188 -15.73 0.96 -12.24
C THR A 188 -16.92 1.20 -11.32
N ARG A 189 -17.06 2.39 -10.74
CA ARG A 189 -18.18 2.76 -9.88
C ARG A 189 -19.52 2.68 -10.61
N LYS A 190 -19.59 3.18 -11.84
CA LYS A 190 -20.79 3.06 -12.67
C LYS A 190 -21.18 1.59 -12.87
N GLN A 191 -20.23 0.70 -13.11
CA GLN A 191 -20.51 -0.74 -13.25
C GLN A 191 -21.04 -1.36 -11.96
N ILE A 192 -20.41 -1.05 -10.82
CA ILE A 192 -20.82 -1.54 -9.49
C ILE A 192 -22.24 -1.06 -9.16
N GLU A 193 -22.52 0.23 -9.35
CA GLU A 193 -23.79 0.86 -8.98
C GLU A 193 -24.94 0.45 -9.89
N GLN A 194 -24.67 0.15 -11.15
CA GLN A 194 -25.67 -0.34 -12.09
C GLN A 194 -25.94 -1.84 -11.96
N GLY A 195 -25.12 -2.58 -11.19
CA GLY A 195 -25.27 -4.03 -11.02
C GLY A 195 -25.16 -4.82 -12.33
N LEU A 196 -24.47 -4.28 -13.35
CA LEU A 196 -24.43 -4.84 -14.71
C LEU A 196 -23.78 -6.23 -14.80
N ASP A 197 -23.05 -6.65 -13.77
CA ASP A 197 -22.23 -7.86 -13.78
C ASP A 197 -22.42 -8.67 -12.49
N SER A 198 -23.63 -9.18 -12.26
CA SER A 198 -23.92 -10.04 -11.10
C SER A 198 -22.99 -11.26 -10.99
N ASN A 199 -22.46 -11.74 -12.12
CA ASN A 199 -21.58 -12.91 -12.16
C ASN A 199 -20.11 -12.60 -11.85
N VAL A 200 -19.68 -11.34 -11.86
CA VAL A 200 -18.26 -10.97 -11.69
C VAL A 200 -18.14 -9.99 -10.53
N THR A 201 -17.48 -10.41 -9.46
CA THR A 201 -17.17 -9.54 -8.33
C THR A 201 -16.04 -8.58 -8.70
N ILE A 202 -16.41 -7.34 -9.02
CA ILE A 202 -15.49 -6.24 -9.34
C ILE A 202 -14.89 -5.69 -8.04
N ILE A 203 -13.57 -5.58 -8.01
CA ILE A 203 -12.80 -5.04 -6.88
C ILE A 203 -12.19 -3.71 -7.30
N GLU A 204 -12.63 -2.61 -6.70
CA GLU A 204 -12.13 -1.27 -7.01
C GLU A 204 -10.67 -1.09 -6.58
N CYS A 205 -10.32 -1.56 -5.38
CA CYS A 205 -8.96 -1.52 -4.84
C CYS A 205 -8.65 -2.81 -4.09
N PRO A 206 -7.54 -3.50 -4.44
CA PRO A 206 -7.07 -4.66 -3.70
C PRO A 206 -6.88 -4.35 -2.20
N GLY A 207 -7.21 -5.32 -1.36
CA GLY A 207 -6.91 -5.31 0.06
C GLY A 207 -5.45 -5.64 0.35
N THR A 208 -5.01 -5.43 1.59
CA THR A 208 -3.60 -5.70 1.98
C THR A 208 -3.25 -7.19 1.87
N ASN A 209 -4.24 -8.08 2.04
CA ASN A 209 -4.03 -9.54 1.99
C ASN A 209 -4.40 -10.14 0.62
N ASP A 210 -4.78 -9.31 -0.36
CA ASP A 210 -5.16 -9.81 -1.68
C ASP A 210 -3.93 -10.10 -2.54
N VAL A 211 -3.93 -11.28 -3.15
CA VAL A 211 -2.91 -11.72 -4.11
C VAL A 211 -3.36 -11.33 -5.50
N VAL A 212 -2.60 -10.46 -6.15
CA VAL A 212 -2.97 -9.85 -7.43
C VAL A 212 -2.10 -10.36 -8.59
N PHE A 213 -2.77 -10.74 -9.68
CA PHE A 213 -2.12 -11.22 -10.91
C PHE A 213 -2.37 -10.24 -12.05
N ARG A 214 -1.28 -9.61 -12.54
CA ARG A 214 -1.29 -8.73 -13.71
C ARG A 214 -0.15 -9.09 -14.65
N GLN A 215 -0.46 -9.17 -15.94
CA GLN A 215 0.55 -9.44 -16.96
C GLN A 215 1.37 -8.16 -17.24
N GLY A 216 2.69 -8.29 -17.33
CA GLY A 216 3.59 -7.23 -17.80
C GLY A 216 3.99 -6.16 -16.78
N THR A 217 3.41 -6.14 -15.59
CA THR A 217 3.82 -5.25 -14.50
C THR A 217 4.16 -6.10 -13.28
N SER A 218 5.26 -5.78 -12.59
CA SER A 218 5.59 -6.44 -11.33
C SER A 218 4.47 -6.19 -10.32
N SER A 219 3.64 -7.20 -10.04
CA SER A 219 2.68 -7.15 -8.94
C SER A 219 3.31 -7.53 -7.60
N MET A 220 4.63 -7.77 -7.58
CA MET A 220 5.37 -8.20 -6.38
C MET A 220 5.42 -7.12 -5.29
N GLU A 221 5.12 -5.88 -5.63
CA GLU A 221 5.07 -4.76 -4.67
C GLU A 221 3.75 -4.71 -3.90
N SER A 222 2.73 -5.46 -4.32
CA SER A 222 1.49 -5.60 -3.54
C SER A 222 1.78 -6.31 -2.22
N PRO A 223 1.35 -5.78 -1.05
CA PRO A 223 1.57 -6.42 0.24
C PRO A 223 1.12 -7.89 0.29
N GLY A 224 -0.02 -8.22 -0.32
CA GLY A 224 -0.51 -9.59 -0.38
C GLY A 224 0.36 -10.52 -1.25
N ASN A 225 1.03 -9.98 -2.27
CA ASN A 225 1.98 -10.75 -3.08
C ASN A 225 3.29 -10.99 -2.33
N VAL A 226 3.76 -10.01 -1.55
CA VAL A 226 4.93 -10.18 -0.64
C VAL A 226 4.61 -11.27 0.38
N GLN A 227 3.46 -11.18 1.05
CA GLN A 227 3.02 -12.18 2.03
C GLN A 227 2.88 -13.57 1.41
N CYS A 228 2.28 -13.67 0.22
CA CYS A 228 2.15 -14.92 -0.52
C CYS A 228 3.53 -15.51 -0.89
N HIS A 229 4.48 -14.67 -1.29
CA HIS A 229 5.84 -15.08 -1.57
C HIS A 229 6.55 -15.65 -0.33
N ASP A 230 6.47 -14.97 0.80
CA ASP A 230 7.10 -15.41 2.05
C ASP A 230 6.47 -16.71 2.58
N LEU A 231 5.16 -16.85 2.40
CA LEU A 231 4.45 -18.09 2.71
C LEU A 231 4.92 -19.25 1.81
N ILE A 232 5.13 -19.01 0.51
CA ILE A 232 5.71 -20.01 -0.38
C ILE A 232 7.10 -20.43 0.09
N LEU A 233 7.97 -19.48 0.48
CA LEU A 233 9.29 -19.79 1.00
C LEU A 233 9.22 -20.66 2.25
N THR A 234 8.34 -20.29 3.20
CA THR A 234 8.12 -21.06 4.44
C THR A 234 7.67 -22.50 4.14
N LEU A 235 6.71 -22.67 3.22
CA LEU A 235 6.22 -24.00 2.84
C LEU A 235 7.28 -24.84 2.11
N LEU A 236 8.17 -24.20 1.33
CA LEU A 236 9.30 -24.87 0.71
C LEU A 236 10.33 -25.31 1.77
N GLU A 237 10.66 -24.46 2.73
CA GLU A 237 11.59 -24.79 3.82
C GLU A 237 11.10 -25.96 4.69
N GLU A 238 9.83 -25.94 5.09
CA GLU A 238 9.22 -27.05 5.85
C GLU A 238 9.35 -28.38 5.11
N LYS A 239 9.13 -28.35 3.79
CA LYS A 239 9.29 -29.53 2.94
C LYS A 239 10.75 -30.02 2.93
N TYR A 240 11.72 -29.12 2.78
CA TYR A 240 13.13 -29.52 2.73
C TYR A 240 13.63 -30.05 4.09
N ARG A 241 13.11 -29.52 5.21
CA ARG A 241 13.43 -30.05 6.56
C ARG A 241 12.92 -31.47 6.76
N GLY A 242 11.74 -31.80 6.23
CA GLY A 242 11.19 -33.17 6.31
C GLY A 242 12.03 -34.23 5.59
N ILE A 243 12.90 -33.83 4.65
CA ILE A 243 13.81 -34.74 3.92
C ILE A 243 15.08 -35.02 4.73
N LEU A 244 15.51 -34.10 5.60
CA LEU A 244 16.77 -34.16 6.34
C LEU A 244 16.65 -34.85 7.70
N THR A 245 15.65 -35.70 7.91
CA THR A 245 15.50 -36.40 9.18
C THR A 245 16.71 -37.31 9.45
N PRO A 246 17.32 -37.26 10.67
CA PRO A 246 18.65 -37.83 10.95
C PRO A 246 18.80 -39.34 10.77
N THR A 247 17.69 -40.08 10.71
CA THR A 247 17.68 -41.54 10.77
C THR A 247 18.38 -42.21 9.59
N THR A 248 18.66 -41.49 8.50
CA THR A 248 19.33 -42.05 7.30
C THR A 248 20.77 -41.55 7.11
N MET A 249 21.32 -40.75 8.03
CA MET A 249 22.65 -40.13 7.84
C MET A 249 23.84 -41.05 8.15
N ALA A 250 23.63 -42.24 8.72
CA ALA A 250 24.72 -43.13 9.11
C ALA A 250 25.34 -43.95 7.95
N SER A 251 24.82 -43.88 6.72
CA SER A 251 25.23 -44.83 5.65
C SER A 251 25.43 -44.24 4.25
N ALA A 252 25.32 -42.93 4.05
CA ALA A 252 25.38 -42.32 2.72
C ALA A 252 26.62 -41.43 2.54
N SER A 253 27.81 -42.03 2.59
CA SER A 253 29.04 -41.36 2.15
C SER A 253 29.17 -41.43 0.63
N SER A 254 29.33 -40.26 -0.01
CA SER A 254 30.08 -39.97 -1.26
C SER A 254 29.39 -39.82 -2.62
N VAL A 255 28.12 -40.20 -2.87
CA VAL A 255 27.56 -40.08 -4.26
C VAL A 255 26.22 -39.32 -4.37
N ALA A 256 25.57 -38.97 -3.26
CA ALA A 256 24.20 -38.42 -3.30
C ALA A 256 24.07 -36.88 -3.29
N GLU A 257 25.17 -36.13 -3.19
CA GLU A 257 25.10 -34.69 -2.82
C GLU A 257 24.59 -33.72 -3.90
N ASN A 258 24.44 -34.14 -5.16
CA ASN A 258 24.10 -33.22 -6.26
C ASN A 258 22.72 -33.38 -6.90
N ARG A 259 21.88 -34.33 -6.44
CA ARG A 259 20.47 -34.31 -6.84
C ARG A 259 19.71 -33.31 -5.97
N ILE A 260 19.74 -32.04 -6.38
CA ILE A 260 18.72 -31.07 -5.95
C ILE A 260 17.37 -31.67 -6.34
N ILE A 261 16.70 -32.30 -5.37
CA ILE A 261 15.45 -33.04 -5.60
C ILE A 261 14.43 -32.05 -6.16
N SER A 262 14.10 -32.21 -7.44
CA SER A 262 13.05 -31.44 -8.08
C SER A 262 11.74 -31.72 -7.34
N ILE A 263 10.95 -30.66 -7.12
CA ILE A 263 9.64 -30.81 -6.49
C ILE A 263 8.78 -31.71 -7.38
N THR A 264 8.29 -32.83 -6.84
CA THR A 264 7.40 -33.69 -7.59
C THR A 264 6.05 -32.98 -7.79
N THR A 265 5.34 -33.30 -8.87
CA THR A 265 4.03 -32.70 -9.17
C THR A 265 3.04 -32.85 -8.01
N LYS A 266 3.04 -34.00 -7.32
CA LYS A 266 2.20 -34.24 -6.14
C LYS A 266 2.53 -33.29 -4.98
N GLN A 267 3.83 -33.07 -4.71
CA GLN A 267 4.27 -32.13 -3.67
C GLN A 267 3.95 -30.68 -4.04
N GLN A 268 4.11 -30.32 -5.32
CA GLN A 268 3.77 -29.00 -5.82
C GLN A 268 2.27 -28.72 -5.62
N GLN A 269 1.41 -29.67 -6.00
CA GLN A 269 -0.03 -29.57 -5.78
C GLN A 269 -0.35 -29.39 -4.29
N PHE A 270 0.26 -30.21 -3.42
CA PHE A 270 0.07 -30.09 -1.97
C PHE A 270 0.42 -28.70 -1.43
N ILE A 271 1.58 -28.14 -1.82
CA ILE A 271 1.98 -26.78 -1.42
C ILE A 271 0.97 -25.75 -1.94
N VAL A 272 0.53 -25.86 -3.19
CA VAL A 272 -0.44 -24.93 -3.79
C VAL A 272 -1.79 -24.97 -3.04
N TYR A 273 -2.30 -26.16 -2.73
CA TYR A 273 -3.53 -26.31 -1.95
C TYR A 273 -3.42 -25.66 -0.57
N ARG A 274 -2.31 -25.92 0.13
CA ARG A 274 -2.08 -25.35 1.46
C ARG A 274 -1.92 -23.83 1.40
N LEU A 275 -1.19 -23.32 0.43
CA LEU A 275 -1.03 -21.88 0.18
C LEU A 275 -2.39 -21.19 -0.02
N ILE A 276 -3.21 -21.71 -0.93
CA ILE A 276 -4.54 -21.15 -1.22
C ILE A 276 -5.41 -21.16 0.05
N GLY A 277 -5.42 -22.29 0.78
CA GLY A 277 -6.17 -22.41 2.03
C GLY A 277 -5.76 -21.40 3.09
N ILE A 278 -4.46 -21.10 3.24
CA ILE A 278 -3.97 -20.10 4.19
C ILE A 278 -4.38 -18.68 3.77
N ILE A 279 -4.21 -18.32 2.50
CA ILE A 279 -4.61 -17.00 1.99
C ILE A 279 -6.11 -16.76 2.20
N LEU A 280 -6.95 -17.72 1.78
CA LEU A 280 -8.41 -17.58 1.83
C LEU A 280 -8.93 -17.63 3.27
N ASN A 281 -8.51 -18.61 4.07
CA ASN A 281 -9.15 -18.90 5.35
C ASN A 281 -8.48 -18.19 6.54
N GLN A 282 -7.16 -17.99 6.51
CA GLN A 282 -6.44 -17.40 7.65
C GLN A 282 -6.24 -15.90 7.48
N PHE A 283 -5.89 -15.45 6.28
CA PHE A 283 -5.69 -14.02 6.02
C PHE A 283 -6.93 -13.32 5.48
N ASN A 284 -8.02 -14.05 5.22
CA ASN A 284 -9.22 -13.52 4.58
C ASN A 284 -8.88 -12.72 3.30
N GLY A 285 -7.86 -13.19 2.57
CA GLY A 285 -7.39 -12.60 1.32
C GLY A 285 -8.12 -13.19 0.13
N ARG A 286 -7.99 -12.54 -1.02
CA ARG A 286 -8.57 -13.00 -2.30
C ARG A 286 -7.49 -13.14 -3.35
N PHE A 287 -7.78 -13.94 -4.37
CA PHE A 287 -7.00 -13.95 -5.60
C PHE A 287 -7.68 -13.06 -6.63
N LEU A 288 -6.97 -12.04 -7.09
CA LEU A 288 -7.48 -11.05 -8.03
C LEU A 288 -6.73 -11.14 -9.35
N GLU A 289 -7.44 -10.90 -10.44
CA GLU A 289 -6.81 -10.70 -11.74
C GLU A 289 -7.22 -9.38 -12.39
N TRP A 290 -6.30 -8.80 -13.15
CA TRP A 290 -6.57 -7.59 -13.89
C TRP A 290 -7.37 -7.90 -15.15
N ASN A 291 -8.61 -7.40 -15.23
CA ASN A 291 -9.41 -7.50 -16.43
C ASN A 291 -9.06 -6.34 -17.39
N LYS A 292 -8.35 -6.65 -18.47
CA LYS A 292 -7.90 -5.63 -19.46
C LYS A 292 -9.06 -4.91 -20.16
N MET A 293 -10.17 -5.60 -20.42
CA MET A 293 -11.33 -5.00 -21.10
C MET A 293 -12.02 -3.97 -20.21
N ARG A 294 -12.11 -4.27 -18.90
CA ARG A 294 -12.78 -3.41 -17.92
C ARG A 294 -11.85 -2.39 -17.28
N ASN A 295 -10.53 -2.59 -17.35
CA ASN A 295 -9.52 -1.84 -16.60
C ASN A 295 -9.81 -1.82 -15.10
N THR A 296 -10.13 -2.99 -14.54
CA THR A 296 -10.46 -3.15 -13.11
C THR A 296 -9.97 -4.51 -12.61
N TRP A 297 -9.89 -4.65 -11.28
CA TRP A 297 -9.62 -5.94 -10.66
C TRP A 297 -10.90 -6.75 -10.57
N VAL A 298 -10.80 -8.04 -10.86
CA VAL A 298 -11.90 -8.98 -10.68
C VAL A 298 -11.45 -10.10 -9.76
N GLN A 299 -12.32 -10.49 -8.83
CA GLN A 299 -12.06 -11.64 -7.98
C GLN A 299 -12.11 -12.92 -8.81
N MET A 300 -11.10 -13.75 -8.67
CA MET A 300 -11.08 -15.08 -9.26
C MET A 300 -11.96 -16.01 -8.42
N THR A 301 -12.91 -16.68 -9.06
CA THR A 301 -13.78 -17.69 -8.45
C THR A 301 -13.47 -19.10 -8.94
N ASP A 302 -12.88 -19.23 -10.12
CA ASP A 302 -12.44 -20.52 -10.68
C ASP A 302 -11.19 -21.03 -9.94
N GLU A 303 -11.41 -22.05 -9.10
CA GLU A 303 -10.38 -22.69 -8.30
C GLU A 303 -9.26 -23.30 -9.17
N GLY A 304 -9.58 -23.84 -10.35
CA GLY A 304 -8.61 -24.41 -11.28
C GLY A 304 -7.65 -23.34 -11.80
N LYS A 305 -8.19 -22.18 -12.17
CA LYS A 305 -7.40 -21.00 -12.59
C LYS A 305 -6.53 -20.45 -11.46
N ILE A 306 -7.06 -20.39 -10.23
CA ILE A 306 -6.28 -19.96 -9.05
C ILE A 306 -5.09 -20.91 -8.83
N LYS A 307 -5.35 -22.22 -8.82
CA LYS A 307 -4.31 -23.26 -8.69
C LYS A 307 -3.24 -23.13 -9.76
N GLN A 308 -3.64 -22.94 -11.02
CA GLN A 308 -2.71 -22.75 -12.13
C GLN A 308 -1.78 -21.54 -11.89
N LYS A 309 -2.32 -20.38 -11.52
CA LYS A 309 -1.50 -19.18 -11.27
C LYS A 309 -0.60 -19.31 -10.04
N ALA A 310 -1.12 -19.85 -8.94
CA ALA A 310 -0.35 -20.14 -7.73
C ALA A 310 0.79 -21.13 -8.00
N SER A 311 0.53 -22.15 -8.82
CA SER A 311 1.53 -23.12 -9.27
C SER A 311 2.66 -22.49 -10.08
N VAL A 312 2.34 -21.57 -11.00
CA VAL A 312 3.35 -20.80 -11.77
C VAL A 312 4.19 -19.92 -10.84
N LEU A 313 3.56 -19.27 -9.85
CA LEU A 313 4.26 -18.44 -8.86
C LEU A 313 5.23 -19.29 -8.02
N LEU A 314 4.77 -20.43 -7.50
CA LEU A 314 5.59 -21.40 -6.76
C LEU A 314 6.79 -21.87 -7.59
N CYS A 315 6.57 -22.28 -8.84
CA CYS A 315 7.64 -22.67 -9.76
C CYS A 315 8.68 -21.56 -9.95
N SER A 316 8.25 -20.31 -10.10
CA SER A 316 9.14 -19.16 -10.27
C SER A 316 10.02 -18.93 -9.04
N ILE A 317 9.44 -19.02 -7.83
CA ILE A 317 10.13 -18.84 -6.56
C ILE A 317 11.11 -20.00 -6.30
N ASP A 318 10.67 -21.24 -6.47
CA ASP A 318 11.52 -22.44 -6.34
C ASP A 318 12.74 -22.37 -7.28
N ARG A 319 12.54 -21.98 -8.55
CA ARG A 319 13.65 -21.76 -9.49
C ARG A 319 14.62 -20.65 -9.05
N ARG A 320 14.14 -19.61 -8.36
CA ARG A 320 15.00 -18.55 -7.80
C ARG A 320 15.79 -19.07 -6.60
N CYS A 321 15.16 -19.85 -5.72
CA CYS A 321 15.83 -20.45 -4.56
C CYS A 321 16.97 -21.38 -4.99
N ARG A 322 16.72 -22.27 -5.96
CA ARG A 322 17.76 -23.16 -6.51
C ARG A 322 18.94 -22.41 -7.12
N ARG A 323 18.68 -21.34 -7.87
CA ARG A 323 19.75 -20.51 -8.45
C ARG A 323 20.60 -19.82 -7.39
N ARG A 324 20.03 -19.43 -6.26
CA ARG A 324 20.77 -18.84 -5.14
C ARG A 324 21.59 -19.87 -4.35
N ALA A 325 21.15 -21.13 -4.32
CA ALA A 325 21.86 -22.20 -3.62
C ALA A 325 23.08 -22.74 -4.41
N ALA A 326 23.05 -22.68 -5.74
CA ALA A 326 24.09 -23.27 -6.58
C ALA A 326 25.53 -22.72 -6.33
N PRO A 327 25.76 -21.40 -6.16
CA PRO A 327 27.11 -20.88 -5.90
C PRO A 327 27.68 -21.33 -4.56
N ALA A 328 26.85 -21.48 -3.53
CA ALA A 328 27.30 -21.90 -2.19
C ALA A 328 27.85 -23.34 -2.23
N ILE A 329 27.19 -24.22 -2.99
CA ILE A 329 27.63 -25.61 -3.18
C ILE A 329 28.97 -25.62 -3.93
N ASN A 330 29.10 -24.87 -5.02
CA ASN A 330 30.34 -24.80 -5.78
C ASN A 330 31.50 -24.23 -4.96
N SER A 331 31.25 -23.21 -4.12
CA SER A 331 32.27 -22.65 -3.24
C SER A 331 32.74 -23.66 -2.18
N LYS A 332 31.83 -24.48 -1.64
CA LYS A 332 32.16 -25.51 -0.65
C LYS A 332 32.90 -26.69 -1.28
N ILE A 333 32.51 -27.12 -2.48
CA ILE A 333 33.22 -28.14 -3.25
C ILE A 333 34.64 -27.65 -3.60
N ASN A 334 34.79 -26.40 -4.03
CA ASN A 334 36.10 -25.83 -4.33
C ASN A 334 36.97 -25.70 -3.06
N ALA A 335 36.39 -25.30 -1.92
CA ALA A 335 37.12 -25.23 -0.66
C ALA A 335 37.55 -26.63 -0.16
N MET A 336 36.66 -27.64 -0.21
CA MET A 336 37.01 -29.01 0.17
C MET A 336 38.03 -29.64 -0.81
N SER A 337 37.97 -29.32 -2.10
CA SER A 337 38.96 -29.76 -3.08
C SER A 337 40.34 -29.14 -2.82
N MET A 338 40.38 -27.86 -2.42
CA MET A 338 41.64 -27.21 -2.03
C MET A 338 42.22 -27.77 -0.74
N ASP A 339 41.41 -28.14 0.26
CA ASP A 339 41.90 -28.79 1.48
C ASP A 339 42.47 -30.19 1.22
N VAL A 340 41.87 -30.98 0.31
CA VAL A 340 42.42 -32.28 -0.10
C VAL A 340 43.73 -32.12 -0.89
N ALA A 341 43.83 -31.08 -1.72
CA ALA A 341 45.09 -30.74 -2.40
C ALA A 341 46.17 -30.25 -1.42
N HIS A 342 45.81 -29.45 -0.42
CA HIS A 342 46.73 -28.99 0.64
C HIS A 342 47.17 -30.14 1.55
N GLN A 343 46.30 -31.10 1.87
CA GLN A 343 46.68 -32.31 2.61
C GLN A 343 47.62 -33.22 1.78
N SER A 344 47.39 -33.36 0.47
CA SER A 344 48.31 -34.10 -0.42
C SER A 344 49.66 -33.39 -0.62
N LEU A 345 49.69 -32.06 -0.67
CA LEU A 345 50.93 -31.28 -0.77
C LEU A 345 51.69 -31.20 0.56
N SER A 346 50.99 -31.19 1.71
CA SER A 346 51.65 -31.22 3.03
C SER A 346 52.38 -32.54 3.33
N PHE A 347 52.03 -33.63 2.63
CA PHE A 347 52.76 -34.90 2.68
C PHE A 347 54.00 -34.93 1.78
N LEU A 348 54.12 -33.99 0.82
CA LEU A 348 55.27 -33.87 -0.09
C LEU A 348 56.21 -32.71 0.26
N LEU A 349 55.76 -31.72 1.04
CA LEU A 349 56.60 -30.66 1.59
C LEU A 349 56.76 -30.82 3.11
N THR A 350 57.54 -31.80 3.53
CA THR A 350 58.14 -31.82 4.88
C THR A 350 59.65 -32.04 4.80
N THR A 351 60.30 -31.46 3.79
CA THR A 351 61.75 -31.30 3.76
C THR A 351 62.10 -29.87 3.40
N HIS A 352 62.77 -29.21 4.35
CA HIS A 352 63.65 -28.07 4.16
C HIS A 352 63.01 -26.73 3.73
N ILE A 353 63.04 -25.74 4.63
CA ILE A 353 63.91 -24.54 4.51
C ILE A 353 63.56 -23.56 5.65
N GLU A 354 64.61 -23.17 6.37
CA GLU A 354 64.67 -22.09 7.36
C GLU A 354 64.71 -20.71 6.68
N SER A 355 64.49 -19.66 7.49
CA SER A 355 64.78 -18.23 7.24
C SER A 355 63.86 -17.55 6.20
N GLU A 356 63.51 -16.27 6.30
CA GLU A 356 64.12 -15.14 6.99
C GLU A 356 63.04 -14.04 7.16
N GLU A 357 63.15 -13.26 8.22
CA GLU A 357 62.29 -12.10 8.53
C GLU A 357 62.63 -10.93 7.60
N GLU A 358 61.63 -10.31 6.97
CA GLU A 358 61.72 -8.89 6.61
C GLU A 358 60.38 -8.18 6.84
N GLU A 359 60.45 -7.19 7.72
CA GLU A 359 59.48 -6.13 7.96
C GLU A 359 59.36 -5.23 6.74
N GLU A 360 58.16 -4.90 6.27
CA GLU A 360 57.98 -3.61 5.61
C GLU A 360 56.60 -2.98 5.84
N ASN A 361 56.71 -1.79 6.45
CA ASN A 361 55.76 -0.71 6.70
C ASN A 361 54.55 -0.61 5.77
N THR A 362 53.36 -0.62 6.37
CA THR A 362 52.11 -0.14 5.78
C THR A 362 51.82 1.29 6.26
N MET A 363 51.94 2.28 5.37
CA MET A 363 51.38 3.63 5.60
C MET A 363 49.88 3.61 5.33
N SER A 364 49.10 3.71 6.40
CA SER A 364 47.65 3.97 6.39
C SER A 364 47.36 5.47 6.17
N VAL A 365 46.54 5.80 5.18
CA VAL A 365 45.83 7.09 5.14
C VAL A 365 44.35 6.82 5.35
N ASP A 366 43.91 7.25 6.52
CA ASP A 366 42.59 7.09 7.11
C ASP A 366 41.71 8.28 6.69
N ALA A 367 40.52 7.99 6.15
CA ALA A 367 39.48 8.99 5.91
C ALA A 367 38.10 8.34 6.07
N GLY A 368 37.77 8.04 7.33
CA GLY A 368 36.46 7.57 7.75
C GLY A 368 35.38 8.65 7.62
N PHE A 369 34.36 8.37 6.81
CA PHE A 369 33.02 8.92 6.98
C PHE A 369 32.07 7.75 7.22
N GLU A 370 31.75 7.48 8.49
CA GLU A 370 30.72 6.52 8.87
C GLU A 370 29.30 7.11 8.67
N PRO A 371 28.37 6.36 8.05
CA PRO A 371 26.95 6.70 8.06
C PRO A 371 26.29 6.23 9.36
N ARG A 372 25.69 7.18 10.10
CA ARG A 372 24.89 6.92 11.30
C ARG A 372 23.76 5.92 11.02
N SER A 373 23.89 4.72 11.59
CA SER A 373 22.86 3.70 11.61
C SER A 373 21.63 4.16 12.40
N PHE A 374 20.46 4.11 11.77
CA PHE A 374 19.16 4.38 12.38
C PHE A 374 18.78 3.18 13.26
N VAL A 375 18.89 3.33 14.58
CA VAL A 375 18.51 2.31 15.57
C VAL A 375 16.99 2.23 15.65
N GLU A 376 16.45 1.10 15.19
CA GLU A 376 15.05 0.73 15.26
C GLU A 376 14.67 0.38 16.71
N ARG A 377 14.05 1.32 17.43
CA ARG A 377 13.48 1.05 18.76
C ARG A 377 12.28 0.11 18.61
N ARG A 378 12.45 -1.15 19.04
CA ARG A 378 11.36 -2.08 19.37
C ARG A 378 10.35 -1.35 20.27
N ARG A 379 9.11 -1.19 19.78
CA ARG A 379 7.97 -0.80 20.61
C ARG A 379 7.61 -1.97 21.52
N GLN A 380 7.71 -1.74 22.82
CA GLN A 380 7.10 -2.61 23.83
C GLN A 380 5.58 -2.56 23.66
N ALA A 381 4.96 -3.74 23.81
CA ALA A 381 3.52 -3.91 23.74
C ALA A 381 2.84 -3.03 24.81
N VAL A 382 1.98 -2.12 24.36
CA VAL A 382 1.11 -1.35 25.25
C VAL A 382 0.07 -2.32 25.83
N GLN A 383 0.13 -2.48 27.15
CA GLN A 383 -0.86 -3.18 27.95
C GLN A 383 -2.23 -2.57 27.68
N GLN A 384 -3.17 -3.39 27.20
CA GLN A 384 -4.55 -2.96 26.94
C GLN A 384 -5.19 -2.55 28.28
N GLN A 385 -5.51 -1.26 28.43
CA GLN A 385 -6.39 -0.80 29.51
C GLN A 385 -7.82 -1.27 29.23
N PRO A 386 -8.58 -1.67 30.27
CA PRO A 386 -9.97 -2.08 30.11
C PRO A 386 -10.83 -0.87 29.74
N CYS A 387 -11.58 -0.99 28.63
CA CYS A 387 -12.59 -0.02 28.24
C CYS A 387 -13.69 0.04 29.30
N CYS A 388 -13.94 1.24 29.83
CA CYS A 388 -15.13 1.54 30.62
C CYS A 388 -16.38 1.22 29.80
N GLN A 389 -17.21 0.31 30.30
CA GLN A 389 -18.56 0.09 29.80
C GLN A 389 -19.44 1.26 30.26
N ILE A 390 -19.70 2.21 29.35
CA ILE A 390 -20.78 3.19 29.53
C ILE A 390 -22.04 2.53 28.98
N GLY A 391 -22.93 2.09 29.87
CA GLY A 391 -24.24 1.54 29.53
C GLY A 391 -25.15 2.62 28.95
N TRP A 392 -25.58 2.42 27.70
CA TRP A 392 -26.62 3.24 27.08
C TRP A 392 -27.96 2.52 27.28
N ASN A 393 -28.74 2.98 28.26
CA ASN A 393 -30.14 2.58 28.40
C ASN A 393 -30.97 3.33 27.35
N PHE A 394 -31.31 2.65 26.26
CA PHE A 394 -32.36 3.11 25.34
C PHE A 394 -33.73 2.75 25.93
N THR A 395 -34.42 3.74 26.49
CA THR A 395 -35.87 3.65 26.71
C THR A 395 -36.59 3.98 25.40
N SER A 396 -37.29 2.99 24.85
CA SER A 396 -38.15 3.13 23.68
C SER A 396 -39.30 4.10 23.94
N PRO A 397 -39.61 5.06 23.05
CA PRO A 397 -40.81 5.87 23.18
C PRO A 397 -42.03 5.04 22.74
N SER A 398 -43.03 5.01 23.60
CA SER A 398 -44.37 4.48 23.34
C SER A 398 -45.03 5.19 22.16
N SER A 399 -45.57 4.42 21.24
CA SER A 399 -46.37 4.87 20.10
C SER A 399 -47.71 5.45 20.56
N SER A 400 -47.89 6.76 20.42
CA SER A 400 -49.20 7.39 20.42
C SER A 400 -49.67 7.56 18.97
N SER A 401 -50.75 6.86 18.63
CA SER A 401 -51.51 7.00 17.41
C SER A 401 -52.20 8.37 17.38
N ASP A 402 -51.90 9.19 16.37
CA ASP A 402 -52.82 10.25 15.96
C ASP A 402 -52.99 10.25 14.45
N ARG A 403 -54.25 10.03 14.08
CA ARG A 403 -54.79 10.21 12.74
C ARG A 403 -54.95 11.70 12.50
N ASN A 404 -54.41 12.23 11.41
CA ASN A 404 -55.16 13.20 10.62
C ASN A 404 -54.61 13.29 9.20
N GLY A 405 -55.54 13.27 8.25
CA GLY A 405 -55.27 13.18 6.83
C GLY A 405 -54.82 14.49 6.21
N GLN A 406 -54.10 14.37 5.10
CA GLN A 406 -54.05 15.45 4.12
C GLN A 406 -53.88 14.89 2.72
N LYS A 407 -54.84 15.29 1.89
CA LYS A 407 -54.94 15.07 0.44
C LYS A 407 -53.64 15.51 -0.24
N ARG A 408 -53.09 14.68 -1.12
CA ARG A 408 -52.23 15.15 -2.21
C ARG A 408 -52.72 14.65 -3.55
N SER A 409 -52.98 15.66 -4.37
CA SER A 409 -53.28 15.68 -5.80
C SER A 409 -52.26 14.90 -6.61
N ARG A 410 -52.77 14.16 -7.59
CA ARG A 410 -52.02 13.64 -8.73
C ARG A 410 -51.55 14.80 -9.61
N LEU A 411 -50.26 14.80 -9.92
CA LEU A 411 -49.68 15.33 -11.16
C LEU A 411 -48.52 14.41 -11.53
N TYR A 412 -48.42 14.18 -12.83
CA TYR A 412 -47.65 13.18 -13.59
C TYR A 412 -48.33 11.84 -13.78
#